data_AF-A0A0B2BZG8-F1
#
_entry.id   AF-A0A0B2BZG8-F1
#
_cell.length_a   1.000
_cell.length_b   1.000
_cell.length_c   1.000
_cell.angle_alpha   90.00
_cell.angle_beta   90.00
_cell.angle_gamma   90.00
#
_symmetry.space_group_name_H-M   'P 1'
#
loop_
_entity.id
_entity.type
_entity.pdbx_description
1 polymer ?
#
loop_
_entity_poly.entity_id
_entity_poly.type
_entity_poly.pdbx_seq_one_letter_code
_entity_poly.pdbx_strand_id
1 'polypeptide(L)'
;MANVNFLAVFLGAAAFFMLGVLWYTVLLGGAWGRLTGIGDEMATRASTLGGRPMRRNPTWLVMVLVFAFELLISLTLGHQYAMTSPSDRAKMMIAFGYGAMLLTPAIGIMYLFQMRPGKLFAIDAGYLTTGTVLLGAIHCWLH
;
A
#
# COMPACT_ATOMS: atom_id res chain seq x y z
N MET A 1 10.13 22.09 -19.32
CA MET A 1 10.27 20.75 -18.69
C MET A 1 9.00 20.50 -17.91
N ALA A 2 8.44 19.29 -17.98
CA ALA A 2 7.29 18.94 -17.16
C ALA A 2 7.65 19.07 -15.67
N ASN A 3 6.89 19.86 -14.90
CA ASN A 3 7.13 20.08 -13.48
C ASN A 3 6.28 19.13 -12.64
N VAL A 4 6.92 18.27 -11.86
CA VAL A 4 6.23 17.38 -10.93
C VAL A 4 5.82 18.18 -9.70
N ASN A 5 4.55 18.10 -9.31
CA ASN A 5 4.08 18.66 -8.05
C ASN A 5 4.52 17.76 -6.88
N PHE A 6 5.65 18.09 -6.26
CA PHE A 6 6.19 17.33 -5.13
C PHE A 6 5.30 17.37 -3.88
N LEU A 7 4.49 18.41 -3.70
CA LEU A 7 3.52 18.47 -2.61
C LEU A 7 2.41 17.42 -2.81
N ALA A 8 1.89 17.29 -4.03
CA ALA A 8 0.93 16.25 -4.39
C ALA A 8 1.54 14.84 -4.22
N VAL A 9 2.81 14.67 -4.60
CA VAL A 9 3.53 13.40 -4.42
C VAL A 9 3.57 13.01 -2.94
N PHE A 10 4.02 13.93 -2.07
CA PHE A 10 4.16 13.66 -0.65
C PHE A 10 2.81 13.46 0.05
N LEU A 11 1.84 14.35 -0.17
CA LEU A 11 0.51 14.26 0.44
C LEU A 11 -0.26 13.04 -0.05
N GLY A 12 -0.08 12.65 -1.31
CA GLY A 12 -0.61 11.40 -1.84
C GLY A 12 -0.05 10.21 -1.06
N ALA A 13 1.28 10.11 -0.97
CA ALA A 13 1.94 9.02 -0.25
C ALA A 13 1.51 8.96 1.23
N ALA A 14 1.40 10.13 1.88
CA ALA A 14 0.93 10.21 3.26
C ALA A 14 -0.52 9.71 3.41
N ALA A 15 -1.41 10.05 2.47
CA ALA A 15 -2.78 9.57 2.48
C ALA A 15 -2.86 8.06 2.28
N PHE A 16 -2.07 7.50 1.36
CA PHE A 16 -1.98 6.05 1.15
C PHE A 16 -1.44 5.34 2.40
N PHE A 17 -0.37 5.87 3.01
CA PHE A 17 0.19 5.31 4.23
C PHE A 17 -0.82 5.28 5.39
N MET A 18 -1.54 6.39 5.60
CA MET A 18 -2.58 6.48 6.63
C MET A 18 -3.75 5.53 6.34
N LEU A 19 -4.10 5.36 5.06
CA LEU A 19 -5.04 4.33 4.64
C LEU A 19 -4.51 2.94 5.05
N GLY A 20 -3.22 2.65 4.89
CA GLY A 20 -2.61 1.38 5.30
C GLY A 20 -2.74 1.12 6.79
N VAL A 21 -2.46 2.13 7.61
CA VAL A 21 -2.69 2.05 9.06
C VAL A 21 -4.15 1.73 9.34
N LEU A 22 -5.09 2.47 8.76
CA LEU A 22 -6.53 2.26 8.95
C LEU A 22 -7.00 0.87 8.45
N TRP A 23 -6.52 0.44 7.29
CA TRP A 23 -6.92 -0.78 6.59
C TRP A 23 -6.49 -2.03 7.37
N TYR A 24 -5.22 -2.08 7.77
CA TYR A 24 -4.63 -3.25 8.42
C TYR A 24 -4.75 -3.27 9.95
N THR A 25 -5.28 -2.21 10.57
CA THR A 25 -5.53 -2.18 12.02
C THR A 25 -7.01 -2.15 12.36
N VAL A 26 -7.76 -1.17 11.84
CA VAL A 26 -9.14 -0.92 12.24
C VAL A 26 -10.13 -1.67 11.34
N LEU A 27 -10.01 -1.55 10.02
CA LEU A 27 -11.01 -2.07 9.10
C LEU A 27 -10.93 -3.59 8.95
N LEU A 28 -9.74 -4.11 8.63
CA LEU A 28 -9.52 -5.51 8.29
C LEU A 28 -8.43 -6.17 9.14
N GLY A 29 -7.95 -5.50 10.20
CA GLY A 29 -6.84 -5.99 11.01
C GLY A 29 -7.08 -7.36 11.64
N GLY A 30 -8.29 -7.64 12.12
CA GLY A 30 -8.63 -8.96 12.66
C GLY A 30 -8.69 -10.07 11.60
N ALA A 31 -9.14 -9.77 10.38
CA ALA A 31 -9.15 -10.74 9.28
C ALA A 31 -7.74 -10.99 8.76
N TRP A 32 -6.99 -9.91 8.51
CA TRP A 32 -5.61 -9.94 8.04
C TRP A 32 -4.66 -10.63 9.05
N GLY A 33 -4.77 -10.29 10.34
CA GLY A 33 -3.93 -10.85 11.40
C GLY A 33 -4.09 -12.37 11.56
N ARG A 34 -5.32 -12.89 11.41
CA ARG A 34 -5.60 -14.34 11.40
C ARG A 34 -5.04 -15.04 10.17
N LEU A 35 -5.16 -14.41 8.99
CA LEU A 35 -4.70 -15.00 7.74
C LEU A 35 -3.17 -14.95 7.57
N THR A 36 -2.50 -14.03 8.25
CA THR A 36 -1.03 -13.90 8.25
C THR A 36 -0.35 -14.66 9.38
N GLY A 37 -1.09 -15.08 10.41
CA GLY A 37 -0.54 -15.67 11.63
C GLY A 37 0.11 -14.66 12.59
N ILE A 38 0.12 -13.37 12.24
CA ILE A 38 0.72 -12.31 13.07
C ILE A 38 -0.08 -12.08 14.36
N GLY A 39 -1.39 -12.33 14.35
CA GLY A 39 -2.22 -12.23 15.56
C GLY A 39 -1.79 -13.19 16.66
N ASP A 40 -1.45 -14.43 16.29
CA ASP A 40 -1.04 -15.47 17.23
C ASP A 40 0.39 -15.23 17.74
N GLU A 41 1.28 -14.69 16.92
CA GLU A 41 2.63 -14.29 17.33
C GLU A 41 2.62 -13.12 18.33
N MET A 42 1.71 -12.15 18.16
CA MET A 42 1.58 -11.03 19.09
C MET A 42 1.05 -11.48 20.46
N ALA A 43 0.15 -12.48 20.48
CA ALA A 43 -0.36 -13.10 21.71
C ALA A 43 0.68 -14.01 22.39
N THR A 44 1.46 -14.80 21.63
CA THR A 44 2.53 -15.68 22.14
C THR A 44 3.71 -14.90 22.73
N ARG A 45 3.89 -13.64 22.33
CA ARG A 45 4.86 -12.70 22.91
C ARG A 45 4.54 -12.29 24.35
N ALA A 46 3.27 -12.30 24.74
CA ALA A 46 2.89 -12.01 26.12
C ALA A 46 3.23 -13.16 27.07
N SER A 47 3.45 -14.39 26.55
CA SER A 47 3.57 -15.61 27.36
C SER A 47 4.95 -16.29 27.35
N THR A 48 5.93 -15.86 26.53
CA THR A 48 7.21 -16.56 26.40
C THR A 48 8.43 -15.73 26.82
N LEU A 49 8.81 -15.86 28.10
CA LEU A 49 10.06 -15.40 28.71
C LEU A 49 11.31 -16.25 28.34
N GLY A 50 11.32 -16.98 27.21
CA GLY A 50 12.40 -17.95 26.94
C GLY A 50 12.61 -18.45 25.51
N GLY A 51 11.95 -17.89 24.50
CA GLY A 51 12.15 -18.29 23.09
C GLY A 51 13.04 -17.31 22.35
N ARG A 52 14.07 -17.80 21.63
CA ARG A 52 14.92 -16.97 20.75
C ARG A 52 14.05 -16.05 19.87
N PRO A 53 14.23 -14.73 19.88
CA PRO A 53 13.43 -13.85 19.06
C PRO A 53 13.72 -14.15 17.59
N MET A 54 12.72 -14.64 16.86
CA MET A 54 12.73 -14.67 15.41
C MET A 54 13.15 -13.27 14.93
N ARG A 55 14.27 -13.17 14.19
CA ARG A 55 14.88 -11.90 13.77
C ARG A 55 13.95 -11.18 12.79
N ARG A 56 12.96 -10.48 13.33
CA ARG A 56 11.98 -9.69 12.59
C ARG A 56 12.52 -8.28 12.45
N ASN A 57 12.37 -7.70 11.25
CA ASN A 57 12.71 -6.29 11.03
C ASN A 57 11.96 -5.43 12.05
N PRO A 58 12.61 -4.40 12.63
CA PRO A 58 11.95 -3.56 13.61
C PRO A 58 10.78 -2.81 12.96
N THR A 59 9.66 -2.67 13.69
CA THR A 59 8.42 -2.11 13.15
C THR A 59 8.61 -0.73 12.53
N TRP A 60 9.44 0.12 13.14
CA TRP A 60 9.75 1.46 12.61
C TRP A 60 10.37 1.39 11.20
N LEU A 61 11.25 0.41 10.94
CA LEU A 61 11.90 0.26 9.64
C LEU A 61 10.89 -0.19 8.58
N VAL A 62 9.98 -1.11 8.95
CA VAL A 62 8.91 -1.53 8.04
C VAL A 62 8.02 -0.34 7.67
N MET A 63 7.64 0.49 8.64
CA MET A 63 6.81 1.69 8.39
C MET A 63 7.51 2.69 7.47
N VAL A 64 8.80 2.95 7.70
CA VAL A 64 9.61 3.83 6.84
C VAL A 64 9.70 3.29 5.41
N LEU A 65 9.94 1.99 5.25
CA LEU A 65 10.05 1.36 3.92
C LEU A 65 8.71 1.33 3.18
N VAL A 66 7.61 1.07 3.88
CA VAL A 66 6.25 1.13 3.30
C VAL A 66 5.98 2.54 2.78
N PHE A 67 6.20 3.57 3.61
CA PHE A 67 6.04 4.96 3.20
C PHE A 67 6.95 5.33 2.02
N ALA A 68 8.21 4.86 2.02
CA ALA A 68 9.15 5.11 0.93
C ALA A 68 8.68 4.48 -0.39
N PHE A 69 8.11 3.28 -0.37
CA PHE A 69 7.55 2.64 -1.56
C PHE A 69 6.29 3.36 -2.05
N GLU A 70 5.41 3.80 -1.15
CA GLU A 70 4.23 4.58 -1.51
C GLU A 70 4.61 5.95 -2.09
N LEU A 71 5.67 6.56 -1.58
CA LEU A 71 6.25 7.78 -2.13
C LEU A 71 6.78 7.55 -3.54
N LEU A 72 7.43 6.42 -3.80
CA LEU A 72 7.90 6.04 -5.14
C LEU A 72 6.73 5.83 -6.11
N ILE A 73 5.67 5.13 -5.69
CA ILE A 73 4.45 4.94 -6.50
C ILE A 73 3.81 6.30 -6.83
N SER A 74 3.67 7.17 -5.82
CA SER A 74 3.13 8.52 -6.00
C SER A 74 3.99 9.38 -6.92
N LEU A 75 5.32 9.25 -6.84
CA LEU A 75 6.26 9.93 -7.73
C LEU A 75 6.13 9.42 -9.17
N THR A 76 5.95 8.12 -9.39
CA THR A 76 5.72 7.55 -10.72
C THR A 76 4.46 8.14 -11.35
N LEU A 77 3.34 8.19 -10.61
CA LEU A 77 2.11 8.84 -11.09
C LEU A 77 2.32 10.33 -11.35
N GLY A 78 2.94 11.05 -10.41
CA GLY A 78 3.24 12.48 -10.57
C GLY A 78 4.09 12.78 -11.79
N HIS A 79 5.11 11.97 -12.06
CA HIS A 79 5.94 12.07 -13.27
C HIS A 79 5.14 11.79 -14.54
N GLN A 80 4.33 10.72 -14.55
CA GLN A 80 3.48 10.40 -15.69
C GLN A 80 2.48 11.52 -15.98
N TYR A 81 1.86 12.10 -14.96
CA TYR A 81 0.91 13.20 -15.11
C TYR A 81 1.59 14.46 -15.63
N ALA A 82 2.78 14.79 -15.13
CA ALA A 82 3.54 15.93 -15.61
C ALA A 82 3.90 15.77 -17.11
N MET A 83 4.23 14.55 -17.56
CA MET A 83 4.60 14.29 -18.95
C MET A 83 3.43 14.21 -19.92
N THR A 84 2.28 13.70 -19.47
CA THR A 84 1.12 13.44 -20.34
C THR A 84 0.01 14.48 -20.22
N SER A 85 0.07 15.35 -19.20
CA SER A 85 -0.95 16.37 -18.89
C SER A 85 -2.40 15.86 -19.00
N PRO A 86 -2.75 14.72 -18.37
CA PRO A 86 -4.06 14.13 -18.54
C PRO A 86 -5.13 14.94 -17.80
N SER A 87 -6.37 14.89 -18.29
CA SER A 87 -7.53 15.41 -17.55
C SER A 87 -7.70 14.67 -16.21
N ASP A 88 -8.41 15.25 -15.24
CA ASP A 88 -8.56 14.60 -13.93
C ASP A 88 -9.30 13.27 -14.00
N ARG A 89 -10.26 13.13 -14.93
CA ARG A 89 -10.88 11.84 -15.24
C ARG A 89 -9.82 10.82 -15.65
N ALA A 90 -8.91 11.20 -16.55
CA ALA A 90 -7.84 10.33 -17.00
C ALA A 90 -6.82 10.04 -15.88
N LYS A 91 -6.48 11.00 -15.03
CA LYS A 91 -5.64 10.76 -13.83
C LYS A 91 -6.26 9.67 -12.94
N MET A 92 -7.55 9.78 -12.63
CA MET A 92 -8.27 8.79 -11.83
C MET A 92 -8.31 7.41 -12.50
N MET A 93 -8.55 7.34 -13.81
CA MET A 93 -8.51 6.08 -14.56
C MET A 93 -7.12 5.43 -14.54
N ILE A 94 -6.07 6.23 -14.72
CA ILE A 94 -4.67 5.77 -14.64
C ILE A 94 -4.37 5.24 -13.23
N ALA A 95 -4.72 6.01 -12.19
CA ALA A 95 -4.50 5.65 -10.80
C ALA A 95 -5.21 4.34 -10.41
N PHE A 96 -6.48 4.18 -10.83
CA PHE A 96 -7.21 2.93 -10.68
C PHE A 96 -6.55 1.78 -11.45
N GLY A 97 -6.15 2.02 -12.71
CA GLY A 97 -5.45 1.03 -13.53
C GLY A 97 -4.14 0.55 -12.91
N TYR A 98 -3.34 1.44 -12.31
CA TYR A 98 -2.12 1.07 -11.59
C TYR A 98 -2.43 0.11 -10.43
N GLY A 99 -3.45 0.40 -9.63
CA GLY A 99 -3.83 -0.47 -8.52
C GLY A 99 -4.43 -1.81 -8.97
N ALA A 100 -5.50 -1.74 -9.76
CA ALA A 100 -6.32 -2.89 -10.12
C ALA A 100 -5.71 -3.77 -11.22
N MET A 101 -4.97 -3.18 -12.16
CA MET A 101 -4.51 -3.86 -13.37
C MET A 101 -2.99 -4.03 -13.45
N LEU A 102 -2.22 -3.36 -12.59
CA LEU A 102 -0.75 -3.52 -12.54
C LEU A 102 -0.29 -4.13 -11.22
N LEU A 103 -0.52 -3.44 -10.09
CA LEU A 103 -0.06 -3.87 -8.78
C LEU A 103 -0.79 -5.12 -8.28
N THR A 104 -2.12 -5.17 -8.43
CA THR A 104 -2.92 -6.32 -7.99
C THR A 104 -2.52 -7.61 -8.70
N PRO A 105 -2.40 -7.69 -10.04
CA PRO A 105 -1.89 -8.89 -10.71
C PRO A 105 -0.45 -9.23 -10.31
N ALA A 106 0.42 -8.21 -10.14
CA ALA A 106 1.81 -8.44 -9.75
C ALA A 106 1.92 -9.15 -8.38
N ILE A 107 1.15 -8.70 -7.38
CA ILE A 107 1.10 -9.42 -6.10
C ILE A 107 0.36 -10.75 -6.23
N GLY A 108 -0.66 -10.84 -7.09
CA GLY A 108 -1.42 -12.07 -7.33
C GLY A 108 -0.52 -13.23 -7.78
N ILE A 109 0.44 -12.96 -8.67
CA ILE A 109 1.45 -13.94 -9.10
C ILE A 109 2.29 -14.42 -7.91
N MET A 110 2.76 -13.49 -7.07
CA MET A 110 3.54 -13.83 -5.87
C MET A 110 2.72 -14.67 -4.88
N TYR A 111 1.45 -14.33 -4.71
CA TYR A 111 0.51 -15.06 -3.86
C TYR A 111 0.29 -16.49 -4.34
N LEU A 112 0.15 -16.69 -5.65
CA LEU A 112 0.02 -18.02 -6.26
C LEU A 112 1.28 -18.87 -6.02
N PHE A 113 2.48 -18.31 -6.27
CA PHE A 113 3.73 -19.05 -6.01
C PHE A 113 3.97 -19.35 -4.53
N GLN A 114 3.55 -18.45 -3.65
CA GLN A 114 3.67 -18.63 -2.20
C GLN A 114 2.51 -19.45 -1.60
N MET A 115 1.55 -19.91 -2.42
CA MET A 115 0.36 -20.65 -1.97
C MET A 115 -0.39 -19.93 -0.84
N ARG A 116 -0.45 -18.59 -0.90
CA ARG A 116 -1.11 -17.76 0.11
C ARG A 116 -2.63 -17.83 -0.03
N PRO A 117 -3.40 -17.68 1.06
CA PRO A 117 -4.86 -17.72 0.99
C PRO A 117 -5.44 -16.65 0.05
N GLY A 118 -6.37 -17.03 -0.83
CA GLY A 118 -7.04 -16.08 -1.72
C GLY A 118 -7.81 -14.96 -1.01
N LYS A 119 -8.26 -15.20 0.24
CA LYS A 119 -8.84 -14.16 1.10
C LYS A 119 -7.81 -13.10 1.50
N LEU A 120 -6.57 -13.50 1.75
CA LEU A 120 -5.49 -12.56 2.07
C LEU A 120 -5.14 -11.72 0.84
N PHE A 121 -5.12 -12.36 -0.35
CA PHE A 121 -4.97 -11.64 -1.62
C PHE A 121 -6.04 -10.56 -1.79
N ALA A 122 -7.32 -10.86 -1.54
CA ALA A 122 -8.39 -9.87 -1.67
C ALA A 122 -8.21 -8.65 -0.75
N ILE A 123 -7.71 -8.86 0.47
CA ILE A 123 -7.42 -7.78 1.42
C ILE A 123 -6.30 -6.88 0.89
N ASP A 124 -5.20 -7.47 0.41
CA ASP A 124 -4.03 -6.73 -0.06
C ASP A 124 -4.26 -6.08 -1.43
N ALA A 125 -4.96 -6.75 -2.34
CA ALA A 125 -5.38 -6.18 -3.62
C ALA A 125 -6.34 -4.99 -3.42
N GLY A 126 -7.28 -5.12 -2.48
CA GLY A 126 -8.18 -4.04 -2.09
C GLY A 126 -7.43 -2.83 -1.53
N TYR A 127 -6.42 -3.07 -0.68
CA TYR A 127 -5.55 -2.03 -0.16
C TYR A 127 -4.83 -1.28 -1.28
N LEU A 128 -4.12 -2.01 -2.14
CA LEU A 128 -3.32 -1.42 -3.23
C LEU A 128 -4.22 -0.63 -4.19
N THR A 129 -5.37 -1.18 -4.56
CA THR A 129 -6.29 -0.51 -5.48
C THR A 129 -6.90 0.75 -4.88
N THR A 130 -7.36 0.68 -3.63
CA THR A 130 -7.96 1.84 -2.94
C THR A 130 -6.92 2.92 -2.70
N GLY A 131 -5.69 2.52 -2.34
CA GLY A 131 -4.59 3.42 -2.10
C GLY A 131 -4.10 4.15 -3.35
N THR A 132 -3.98 3.47 -4.49
CA THR A 132 -3.62 4.16 -5.73
C THR A 132 -4.74 5.09 -6.21
N VAL A 133 -6.01 4.73 -6.02
CA VAL A 133 -7.14 5.65 -6.29
C VAL A 133 -7.04 6.90 -5.41
N LEU A 134 -6.71 6.74 -4.12
CA LEU A 134 -6.50 7.85 -3.21
C LEU A 134 -5.33 8.75 -3.63
N LEU A 135 -4.22 8.17 -4.12
CA LEU A 135 -3.14 8.93 -4.76
C LEU A 135 -3.67 9.78 -5.91
N GLY A 136 -4.36 9.14 -6.86
CA GLY A 136 -4.96 9.85 -8.01
C GLY A 136 -5.84 11.01 -7.59
N ALA A 137 -6.66 10.83 -6.55
CA ALA A 137 -7.55 11.87 -6.03
C ALA A 137 -6.77 13.07 -5.47
N ILE A 138 -5.69 12.84 -4.71
CA ILE A 138 -4.84 13.92 -4.19
C ILE A 138 -4.11 14.67 -5.33
N HIS A 139 -3.64 13.95 -6.35
CA HIS A 139 -3.03 14.56 -7.55
C HIS A 139 -4.05 15.32 -8.42
N CYS A 140 -5.33 14.95 -8.36
CA CYS A 140 -6.39 15.78 -8.95
C CYS A 140 -6.62 17.03 -8.11
N TRP A 141 -6.68 16.92 -6.79
CA TRP A 141 -6.98 18.07 -5.91
C TRP A 141 -5.90 19.18 -5.94
N LEU A 142 -4.64 18.82 -6.14
CA LEU A 142 -3.48 19.72 -6.08
C LEU A 142 -2.93 20.11 -7.46
N HIS A 143 -3.79 20.38 -8.45
CA HIS A 143 -3.44 20.66 -9.86
C HIS A 143 -2.13 21.41 -10.08
#